data_AF-A0A2X1PXX9-F1
#
_entry.id   AF-A0A2X1PXX9-F1
#
_cell.length_a   1.000
_cell.length_b   1.000
_cell.length_c   1.000
_cell.angle_alpha   90.00
_cell.angle_beta   90.00
_cell.angle_gamma   90.00
#
_symmetry.space_group_name_H-M   'P 1'
#
loop_
_entity.id
_entity.type
_entity.pdbx_description
1 polymer ?
#
loop_
_entity_poly.entity_id
_entity_poly.type
_entity_poly.pdbx_seq_one_letter_code
_entity_poly.pdbx_strand_id
1 'polypeptide(L)' 'MDFLKQPQNQPHFDVVFLDPPFHFNLVEQAISLLCENNWLKPNALIYVETEKDKPLITPENWTLLKEKTTGMVSYRLYQN' A
#
# COMPACT_ATOMS: atom_id res chain seq x y z
N MET A 1 15.48 3.87 2.99
CA MET A 1 14.19 3.16 3.23
C MET A 1 14.18 2.61 4.66
N ASP A 2 14.76 3.36 5.60
CA ASP A 2 15.16 2.84 6.91
C ASP A 2 14.09 3.10 7.97
N PHE A 3 13.16 4.01 7.68
CA PHE A 3 12.04 4.36 8.53
C PHE A 3 11.05 3.18 8.72
N LEU A 4 10.85 2.36 7.69
CA LEU A 4 9.91 1.23 7.73
C LEU A 4 10.48 -0.04 8.40
N LYS A 5 11.79 -0.09 8.65
CA LYS A 5 12.48 -1.27 9.23
C LYS A 5 12.43 -1.33 10.76
N GLN A 6 11.92 -0.29 11.41
CA GLN A 6 11.78 -0.29 12.87
C GLN A 6 10.45 -0.93 13.25
N PRO A 7 10.45 -2.01 14.05
CA PRO A 7 9.20 -2.57 14.56
C PRO A 7 8.56 -1.55 15.49
N GLN A 8 7.33 -1.14 15.19
CA GLN A 8 6.55 -0.27 16.07
C GLN A 8 5.64 -1.10 16.97
N ASN A 9 5.63 -0.76 18.26
CA ASN A 9 4.82 -1.44 19.28
C ASN A 9 3.30 -1.22 19.10
N GLN A 10 2.87 -0.25 18.28
CA GLN A 10 1.46 0.02 18.03
C GLN A 10 1.25 0.49 16.59
N PRO A 11 0.19 0.01 15.92
CA PRO A 11 -0.15 0.47 14.59
C PRO A 11 -0.49 1.97 14.63
N HIS A 12 0.19 2.75 13.80
CA HIS A 12 0.15 4.21 13.88
C HIS A 12 -0.66 4.84 12.75
N PHE A 13 -0.75 4.17 11.60
CA PHE A 13 -1.34 4.75 10.41
C PHE A 13 -2.77 4.27 10.18
N ASP A 14 -3.70 5.21 10.16
CA ASP A 14 -5.09 5.02 9.72
C ASP A 14 -5.24 5.17 8.21
N VAL A 15 -4.37 5.95 7.56
CA VAL A 15 -4.36 6.16 6.11
C VAL A 15 -2.92 6.19 5.61
N VAL A 16 -2.62 5.41 4.57
CA VAL A 16 -1.32 5.35 3.91
C VAL A 16 -1.49 5.66 2.42
N PHE A 17 -0.65 6.56 1.92
CA PHE A 17 -0.60 6.91 0.51
C PHE A 17 0.71 6.37 -0.08
N LEU A 18 0.59 5.45 -1.05
CA LEU A 18 1.68 4.85 -1.78
C LEU A 18 1.67 5.39 -3.22
N ASP A 19 2.42 6.46 -3.44
CA ASP A 19 2.71 7.02 -4.76
C ASP A 19 4.23 6.95 -5.03
N PRO A 20 4.77 5.75 -5.31
CA PRO A 20 6.18 5.63 -5.64
C PRO A 20 6.46 6.04 -7.09
N PRO A 21 7.68 6.52 -7.38
CA PRO A 21 8.12 6.72 -8.75
C PRO A 21 7.99 5.42 -9.56
N PHE A 22 7.47 5.55 -10.78
CA PHE A 22 7.14 4.46 -11.67
C PHE A 22 8.30 3.45 -11.83
N HIS A 23 7.95 2.18 -12.04
CA HIS A 23 8.82 1.03 -12.32
C HIS A 23 9.56 0.28 -11.20
N PHE A 24 9.67 0.77 -9.95
CA PHE A 24 10.61 0.13 -8.98
C PHE A 24 10.04 -0.95 -8.03
N ASN A 25 8.84 -1.50 -8.27
CA ASN A 25 8.14 -2.43 -7.35
C ASN A 25 8.11 -1.96 -5.88
N LEU A 26 8.25 -0.65 -5.65
CA LEU A 26 8.33 -0.05 -4.33
C LEU A 26 7.02 -0.19 -3.57
N VAL A 27 5.89 -0.25 -4.28
CA VAL A 27 4.58 -0.49 -3.65
C VAL A 27 4.59 -1.83 -2.95
N GLU A 28 4.92 -2.92 -3.63
CA GLU A 28 4.91 -4.27 -3.04
C GLU A 28 5.87 -4.35 -1.85
N GLN A 29 7.05 -3.74 -1.95
CA GLN A 29 8.01 -3.69 -0.85
C GLN A 29 7.47 -2.86 0.34
N ALA A 30 6.82 -1.73 0.09
CA ALA A 30 6.18 -0.94 1.14
C ALA A 30 5.02 -1.71 1.79
N ILE A 31 4.18 -2.38 1.01
CA ILE A 31 3.08 -3.22 1.50
C ILE A 31 3.63 -4.35 2.39
N SER A 32 4.68 -5.06 1.95
CA SER A 32 5.33 -6.11 2.74
C SER A 32 5.84 -5.55 4.07
N LEU A 33 6.57 -4.44 4.05
CA LEU A 33 7.10 -3.82 5.26
C LEU A 33 6.00 -3.32 6.20
N LEU A 34 4.91 -2.76 5.67
CA LEU A 34 3.75 -2.33 6.45
C LEU A 34 3.06 -3.50 7.15
N CYS A 35 2.92 -4.62 6.45
CA CYS A 35 2.32 -5.85 6.97
C CYS A 35 3.24 -6.54 8.01
N GLU A 36 4.53 -6.71 7.70
CA GLU A 36 5.51 -7.38 8.56
C GLU A 36 5.71 -6.65 9.89
N ASN A 37 5.71 -5.32 9.89
CA ASN A 37 5.97 -4.52 11.08
C ASN A 37 4.70 -3.98 11.75
N ASN A 38 3.52 -4.47 11.37
CA ASN A 38 2.22 -4.11 11.95
C ASN A 38 1.96 -2.59 12.02
N TRP A 39 2.34 -1.86 10.97
CA TRP A 39 2.25 -0.39 10.93
C TRP A 39 0.82 0.13 10.78
N LEU A 40 -0.05 -0.70 10.21
CA LEU A 40 -1.41 -0.34 9.83
C LEU A 40 -2.39 -0.67 10.94
N LYS A 41 -3.22 0.31 11.32
CA LYS A 41 -4.32 0.11 12.27
C LYS A 41 -5.38 -0.80 11.68
N PRO A 42 -6.24 -1.43 12.50
CA PRO A 42 -7.40 -2.13 11.99
C PRO A 42 -8.31 -1.16 11.22
N ASN A 43 -8.72 -1.54 10.00
CA ASN A 43 -9.45 -0.68 9.05
C ASN A 43 -8.63 0.49 8.48
N ALA A 44 -7.30 0.37 8.46
CA ALA A 44 -6.47 1.35 7.79
C ALA A 44 -6.73 1.37 6.29
N LEU A 45 -6.76 2.56 5.72
CA LEU A 45 -6.95 2.79 4.30
C LEU A 45 -5.61 2.90 3.59
N ILE A 46 -5.39 2.13 2.54
CA ILE A 46 -4.16 2.15 1.76
C ILE A 46 -4.50 2.59 0.33
N TYR A 47 -4.13 3.82 0.01
CA TYR A 47 -4.26 4.37 -1.31
C TYR A 47 -2.98 4.12 -2.11
N VAL A 48 -3.12 3.57 -3.30
CA VAL A 48 -2.01 3.13 -4.13
C VAL A 48 -2.18 3.67 -5.54
N GLU A 49 -1.15 4.35 -6.04
CA GLU A 49 -1.06 4.77 -7.43
C GLU A 49 -0.03 3.91 -8.17
N THR A 50 -0.46 3.27 -9.26
CA THR A 50 0.41 2.43 -10.11
C THR A 50 0.03 2.58 -11.57
N GLU A 51 0.95 2.29 -12.50
CA GLU A 51 0.58 2.15 -13.91
C GLU A 51 -0.50 1.08 -14.14
N LYS A 52 -1.36 1.31 -15.13
CA LYS A 52 -2.48 0.43 -15.48
C LYS A 52 -2.05 -1.02 -15.71
N ASP A 53 -0.88 -1.23 -16.31
CA ASP A 53 -0.39 -2.55 -16.70
C ASP A 53 0.38 -3.27 -15.57
N LYS A 54 0.50 -2.65 -14.39
CA LYS A 54 1.23 -3.25 -13.28
C LYS A 54 0.28 -4.02 -12.35
N PRO A 55 0.36 -5.37 -12.31
CA PRO A 55 -0.35 -6.14 -11.32
C PRO A 55 0.22 -5.81 -9.93
N LEU A 56 -0.67 -5.50 -8.99
CA LEU A 56 -0.29 -5.25 -7.60
C LEU A 56 -0.65 -6.49 -6.78
N ILE A 57 0.35 -7.09 -6.14
CA ILE A 57 0.13 -8.18 -5.18
C ILE A 57 -0.11 -7.54 -3.81
N THR A 58 -1.37 -7.54 -3.38
CA THR A 58 -1.74 -7.17 -2.01
C THR A 58 -1.94 -8.43 -1.17
N PRO A 59 -1.60 -8.41 0.12
CA PRO A 59 -1.83 -9.55 0.99
C PRO A 59 -3.34 -9.80 1.17
N GLU A 60 -3.72 -11.03 1.49
CA GLU A 60 -5.13 -11.47 1.50
C GLU A 60 -6.00 -10.74 2.54
N ASN A 61 -5.38 -10.16 3.56
CA ASN A 61 -6.07 -9.34 4.55
C ASN A 61 -6.53 -7.98 4.00
N TRP A 62 -6.15 -7.60 2.77
CA TRP A 62 -6.56 -6.33 2.19
C TRP A 62 -7.78 -6.48 1.29
N THR A 63 -8.82 -5.72 1.61
CA THR A 63 -10.03 -5.61 0.80
C THR A 63 -9.91 -4.42 -0.13
N LEU A 64 -10.06 -4.64 -1.43
CA LEU A 64 -10.15 -3.56 -2.41
C LEU A 64 -11.50 -2.83 -2.24
N LEU A 65 -11.46 -1.56 -1.82
CA LEU A 65 -12.63 -0.71 -1.67
C LEU A 65 -12.99 0.03 -2.96
N LYS A 66 -11.97 0.60 -3.62
CA LYS A 66 -12.15 1.35 -4.87
C LYS A 66 -10.99 1.10 -5.79
N GLU A 67 -11.28 0.92 -7.06
CA GLU A 67 -10.29 0.95 -8.14
C GLU A 67 -10.78 1.94 -9.20
N LYS A 68 -9.89 2.79 -9.67
CA LYS A 68 -10.15 3.69 -10.78
C LYS A 68 -8.92 3.80 -11.65
N THR A 69 -9.11 3.67 -12.95
CA THR A 69 -8.04 3.82 -13.93
C THR A 69 -8.29 5.07 -14.76
N THR A 70 -7.31 5.97 -14.81
CA THR A 70 -7.38 7.20 -15.61
C THR A 70 -6.15 7.30 -16.50
N GLY A 71 -6.34 7.28 -17.82
CA GLY A 71 -5.23 7.32 -18.78
C GLY A 71 -4.31 6.10 -18.62
N MET A 72 -3.07 6.35 -18.20
CA MET A 72 -2.03 5.32 -18.00
C MET A 72 -1.82 4.93 -16.53
N VAL A 73 -2.58 5.52 -15.59
CA VAL A 73 -2.43 5.28 -14.15
C VAL A 73 -3.71 4.66 -13.58
N SER A 74 -3.55 3.70 -12.69
CA SER A 74 -4.57 3.06 -11.87
C SER A 74 -4.37 3.43 -10.40
N TYR A 75 -5.44 3.95 -9.82
CA TYR A 75 -5.57 4.34 -8.43
C TYR A 75 -6.41 3.28 -7.72
N ARG A 76 -5.86 2.69 -6.67
CA ARG A 76 -6.51 1.62 -5.90
C ARG A 76 -6.57 2.04 -4.45
N LEU A 77 -7.71 1.85 -3.81
CA LEU A 77 -7.92 2.07 -2.39
C LEU A 77 -8.24 0.74 -1.74
N TYR A 78 -7.38 0.32 -0.83
CA TYR A 78 -7.52 -0.90 -0.04
C TYR A 78 -7.86 -0.56 1.41
N GLN A 79 -8.40 -1.54 2.11
CA GLN A 79 -8.61 -1.53 3.56
C GLN A 79 -8.04 -2.82 4.14
N ASN A 80 -7.23 -2.75 5.19
CA ASN A 80 -6.64 -3.94 5.84
C ASN A 80 -7.57 -4.64 6.85
#